data_AF-A0A6G1SYN9-F1
#
_entry.id   AF-A0A6G1SYN9-F1
#
_cell.length_a   1.000
_cell.length_b   1.000
_cell.length_c   1.000
_cell.angle_alpha   90.00
_cell.angle_beta   90.00
_cell.angle_gamma   90.00
#
_symmetry.space_group_name_H-M   'P 1'
#
loop_
_entity.id
_entity.type
_entity.pdbx_description
1 polymer ?
#
loop_
_entity_poly.entity_id
_entity_poly.type
_entity_poly.pdbx_seq_one_letter_code
_entity_poly.pdbx_strand_id
1 'polypeptide(L)'
;MLIARRTLAVLAGILLVPVLFVALVGWRAADTVGSPDFYREQVRALDVGRLAHESAFPEAVESFLDGQEERLPESVRAVELPRDGHAQAVLLDVLTTAFPRAYINRGVESAAEDVGAYVGGSSDELEVRVPLGEPLRAVAAHEPGEPSVLQQAWGDLGLSDTAVRSLMAAYAEERAAEAGVPLAVGGESVLFEAYDEDLEPAATWLETELFAAVDDVHPYLAGDSDGFEVTVSFEEYPLLAGPLSGVLQRSEESLQKDGYRVTDADLERALEASGREAVSDVERALSAFRDGIVFNADDFAPSPEEGAEALELDRLRAGVALLTGAVRWGSAGAVLALVALVGLAGGRTWASRLAWASTALFLAAVVSFVVAGPLYDATAGARIEAALDEQRATEDSTVPAVVTDALLERAEAIADGFASDVASSAALIALLAGATAGSSLVWRIVRAVVAEGRREAEDERYERVAA
;
A
#
# COMPACT_ATOMS: atom_id res chain seq x y z
N MET A 1 -0.01 0.33 -62.89
CA MET A 1 -0.39 1.17 -61.73
C MET A 1 -1.54 0.62 -60.88
N LEU A 2 -2.60 0.02 -61.44
CA LEU A 2 -3.74 -0.46 -60.63
C LEU A 2 -3.37 -1.62 -59.67
N ILE A 3 -2.55 -2.56 -60.13
CA ILE A 3 -2.09 -3.71 -59.31
C ILE A 3 -1.27 -3.21 -58.11
N ALA A 4 -0.28 -2.33 -58.35
CA ALA A 4 0.56 -1.76 -57.29
C ALA A 4 -0.23 -1.06 -56.18
N ARG A 5 -1.28 -0.28 -56.53
CA ARG A 5 -2.14 0.38 -55.52
C ARG A 5 -2.94 -0.62 -54.68
N ARG A 6 -3.43 -1.71 -55.28
CA ARG A 6 -4.16 -2.76 -54.56
C ARG A 6 -3.23 -3.56 -53.66
N THR A 7 -2.03 -3.89 -54.14
CA THR A 7 -1.00 -4.54 -53.33
C THR A 7 -0.63 -3.68 -52.11
N LEU A 8 -0.46 -2.37 -52.29
CA LEU A 8 -0.21 -1.44 -51.18
C LEU A 8 -1.37 -1.42 -50.16
N ALA A 9 -2.63 -1.39 -50.64
CA ALA A 9 -3.80 -1.43 -49.76
C ALA A 9 -3.86 -2.72 -48.92
N VAL A 10 -3.52 -3.86 -49.52
CA VAL A 10 -3.48 -5.15 -48.82
C VAL A 10 -2.35 -5.18 -47.79
N LEU A 11 -1.14 -4.75 -48.15
CA LEU A 11 -0.01 -4.68 -47.21
C LEU A 11 -0.30 -3.76 -46.03
N ALA A 12 -0.90 -2.59 -46.28
CA ALA A 12 -1.30 -1.68 -45.22
C ALA A 12 -2.44 -2.25 -44.36
N GLY A 13 -3.37 -3.02 -44.94
CA GLY A 13 -4.40 -3.74 -44.19
C GLY A 13 -3.82 -4.84 -43.30
N ILE A 14 -2.78 -5.54 -43.75
CA ILE A 14 -2.06 -6.52 -42.91
C ILE A 14 -1.34 -5.82 -41.75
N LEU A 15 -0.67 -4.70 -42.02
CA LEU A 15 0.01 -3.90 -40.99
C LEU A 15 -0.98 -3.25 -40.00
N LEU A 16 -2.21 -2.98 -40.42
CA LEU A 16 -3.25 -2.42 -39.56
C LEU A 16 -3.59 -3.34 -38.39
N VAL A 17 -3.50 -4.66 -38.55
CA VAL A 17 -3.85 -5.63 -37.48
C VAL A 17 -2.97 -5.46 -36.24
N PRO A 18 -1.63 -5.60 -36.31
CA PRO A 18 -0.78 -5.45 -35.13
C PRO A 18 -0.81 -4.02 -34.57
N VAL A 19 -0.92 -2.99 -35.43
CA VAL A 19 -0.99 -1.59 -34.97
C VAL A 19 -2.29 -1.30 -34.23
N LEU A 20 -3.42 -1.81 -34.73
CA LEU A 20 -4.72 -1.70 -34.06
C LEU A 20 -4.72 -2.48 -32.74
N PHE A 21 -4.13 -3.67 -32.69
CA PHE A 21 -4.02 -4.45 -31.46
C PHE A 21 -3.23 -3.69 -30.38
N VAL A 22 -2.05 -3.18 -30.72
CA VAL A 22 -1.23 -2.36 -29.80
C VAL A 22 -1.97 -1.10 -29.37
N ALA A 23 -2.72 -0.46 -30.28
CA ALA A 23 -3.55 0.70 -29.94
C ALA A 23 -4.61 0.37 -28.89
N LEU A 24 -5.33 -0.76 -29.07
CA LEU A 24 -6.40 -1.16 -28.15
C LEU A 24 -5.86 -1.53 -26.78
N VAL A 25 -4.77 -2.30 -26.73
CA VAL A 25 -4.09 -2.62 -25.48
C VAL A 25 -3.60 -1.35 -24.78
N GLY A 26 -2.96 -0.45 -25.53
CA GLY A 26 -2.45 0.82 -25.00
C GLY A 26 -3.56 1.73 -24.47
N TRP A 27 -4.69 1.84 -25.17
CA TRP A 27 -5.83 2.64 -24.72
C TRP A 27 -6.48 2.05 -23.48
N ARG A 28 -6.70 0.73 -23.46
CA ARG A 28 -7.29 0.08 -22.28
C ARG A 28 -6.38 0.21 -21.08
N ALA A 29 -5.08 -0.03 -21.26
CA ALA A 29 -4.08 0.14 -20.21
C ALA A 29 -4.05 1.59 -19.70
N ALA A 30 -4.09 2.57 -20.60
CA ALA A 30 -4.17 3.99 -20.22
C ALA A 30 -5.44 4.32 -19.42
N ASP A 31 -6.60 3.78 -19.82
CA ASP A 31 -7.87 4.03 -19.11
C ASP A 31 -7.95 3.27 -17.77
N THR A 32 -7.32 2.10 -17.64
CA THR A 32 -7.22 1.36 -16.37
C THR A 32 -6.22 2.01 -15.42
N VAL A 33 -4.95 2.07 -15.83
CA VAL A 33 -3.83 2.46 -14.98
C VAL A 33 -3.83 3.95 -14.70
N GLY A 34 -4.36 4.77 -15.63
CA GLY A 34 -4.53 6.20 -15.40
C GLY A 34 -5.73 6.56 -14.53
N SER A 35 -6.55 5.59 -14.11
CA SER A 35 -7.73 5.83 -13.27
C SER A 35 -7.37 5.71 -11.79
N PRO A 36 -7.53 6.77 -10.97
CA PRO A 36 -7.36 6.68 -9.52
C PRO A 36 -8.28 5.62 -8.88
N ASP A 37 -9.48 5.44 -9.44
CA ASP A 37 -10.46 4.47 -8.93
C ASP A 37 -10.00 3.02 -9.11
N PHE A 38 -9.16 2.74 -10.12
CA PHE A 38 -8.64 1.39 -10.33
C PHE A 38 -7.84 0.91 -9.13
N TYR A 39 -6.89 1.72 -8.66
CA TYR A 39 -6.03 1.39 -7.51
C TYR A 39 -6.83 1.21 -6.23
N ARG A 40 -7.79 2.12 -5.99
CA ARG A 40 -8.72 2.02 -4.86
C ARG A 40 -9.54 0.73 -4.90
N GLU A 41 -10.05 0.34 -6.06
CA GLU A 41 -10.81 -0.90 -6.22
C GLU A 41 -9.94 -2.15 -6.04
N GLN A 42 -8.67 -2.12 -6.48
CA GLN A 42 -7.73 -3.23 -6.25
C GLN A 42 -7.44 -3.40 -4.75
N VAL A 43 -7.16 -2.30 -4.04
CA VAL A 43 -6.90 -2.33 -2.60
C VAL A 43 -8.12 -2.80 -1.81
N ARG A 44 -9.31 -2.31 -2.16
CA ARG A 44 -10.57 -2.79 -1.54
C ARG A 44 -10.78 -4.28 -1.70
N ALA A 45 -10.44 -4.81 -2.88
CA ALA A 45 -10.59 -6.23 -3.15
C ALA A 45 -9.60 -7.10 -2.38
N LEU A 46 -8.41 -6.58 -2.04
CA LEU A 46 -7.42 -7.29 -1.23
C LEU A 46 -7.84 -7.42 0.24
N ASP A 47 -8.68 -6.52 0.73
CA ASP A 47 -9.09 -6.43 2.15
C ASP A 47 -7.88 -6.52 3.09
N VAL A 48 -6.94 -5.58 2.90
CA VAL A 48 -5.64 -5.58 3.58
C VAL A 48 -5.77 -5.61 5.10
N GLY A 49 -6.82 -4.99 5.65
CA GLY A 49 -7.14 -5.06 7.08
C GLY A 49 -7.41 -6.49 7.57
N ARG A 50 -8.06 -7.33 6.76
CA ARG A 50 -8.23 -8.75 7.05
C ARG A 50 -6.89 -9.49 7.04
N LEU A 51 -6.08 -9.30 6.00
CA LEU A 51 -4.76 -9.95 5.88
C LEU A 51 -3.82 -9.55 7.02
N ALA A 52 -3.83 -8.27 7.40
CA ALA A 52 -3.06 -7.77 8.52
C ALA A 52 -3.47 -8.46 9.83
N HIS A 53 -4.78 -8.56 10.10
CA HIS A 53 -5.31 -9.16 11.32
C HIS A 53 -5.12 -10.69 11.37
N GLU A 54 -5.31 -11.39 10.25
CA GLU A 54 -5.31 -12.86 10.21
C GLU A 54 -3.91 -13.46 10.04
N SER A 55 -2.91 -12.68 9.65
CA SER A 55 -1.58 -13.20 9.34
C SER A 55 -0.46 -12.29 9.80
N ALA A 56 -0.42 -11.03 9.33
CA ALA A 56 0.74 -10.17 9.60
C ALA A 56 0.90 -9.83 11.09
N PHE A 57 -0.20 -9.58 11.81
CA PHE A 57 -0.16 -9.24 13.23
C PHE A 57 0.26 -10.41 14.11
N PRO A 58 -0.33 -11.62 14.00
CA PRO A 58 0.17 -12.80 14.72
C PRO A 58 1.66 -13.06 14.49
N GLU A 59 2.12 -13.00 13.23
CA GLU A 59 3.51 -13.21 12.87
C GLU A 59 4.44 -12.12 13.41
N ALA A 60 4.02 -10.85 13.37
CA ALA A 60 4.78 -9.75 13.92
C ALA A 60 4.93 -9.86 15.44
N VAL A 61 3.87 -10.26 16.15
CA VAL A 61 3.90 -10.49 17.61
C VAL A 61 4.80 -11.68 17.95
N GLU A 62 4.70 -12.79 17.22
CA GLU A 62 5.56 -13.97 17.41
C GLU A 62 7.03 -13.62 17.17
N SER A 63 7.34 -12.98 16.03
CA SER A 63 8.69 -12.49 15.70
C SER A 63 9.23 -11.51 16.74
N PHE A 64 8.38 -10.65 17.30
CA PHE A 64 8.77 -9.72 18.35
C PHE A 64 9.09 -10.44 19.66
N LEU A 65 8.25 -11.37 20.10
CA LEU A 65 8.46 -12.15 21.32
C LEU A 65 9.71 -13.04 21.24
N ASP A 66 9.98 -13.61 20.07
CA ASP A 66 11.18 -14.43 19.82
C ASP A 66 12.47 -13.60 19.77
N GLY A 67 12.40 -12.38 19.24
CA GLY A 67 13.55 -11.48 19.04
C GLY A 67 13.69 -10.35 20.07
N GLN A 68 12.93 -10.38 21.17
CA GLN A 68 12.83 -9.23 22.08
C GLN A 68 14.16 -8.84 22.75
N GLU A 69 15.06 -9.80 23.02
CA GLU A 69 16.36 -9.56 23.68
C GLU A 69 17.26 -8.59 22.89
N GLU A 70 17.22 -8.72 21.56
CA GLU A 70 18.01 -7.90 20.64
C GLU A 70 17.34 -6.55 20.35
N ARG A 71 16.00 -6.51 20.41
CA ARG A 71 15.18 -5.35 20.04
C ARG A 71 14.95 -4.37 21.19
N LEU A 72 14.92 -4.84 22.44
CA LEU A 72 14.67 -3.99 23.60
C LEU A 72 15.94 -3.21 24.01
N PRO A 73 15.82 -1.92 24.36
CA PRO A 73 16.92 -1.14 24.94
C PRO A 73 17.44 -1.81 26.22
N GLU A 74 18.74 -1.68 26.50
CA GLU A 74 19.37 -2.25 27.70
C GLU A 74 18.64 -1.90 29.01
N SER A 75 18.07 -0.70 29.10
CA SER A 75 17.31 -0.23 30.25
C SER A 75 15.99 -0.98 30.49
N VAL A 76 15.43 -1.62 29.47
CA VAL A 76 14.13 -2.32 29.51
C VAL A 76 14.28 -3.83 29.39
N ARG A 77 15.48 -4.35 29.06
CA ARG A 77 15.78 -5.79 29.01
C ARG A 77 15.49 -6.52 30.32
N ALA A 78 15.50 -5.80 31.45
CA ALA A 78 15.17 -6.36 32.76
C ALA A 78 13.67 -6.74 32.89
N VAL A 79 12.81 -6.25 31.99
CA VAL A 79 11.38 -6.56 31.92
C VAL A 79 11.14 -7.37 30.64
N GLU A 80 11.60 -8.62 30.63
CA GLU A 80 11.30 -9.54 29.52
C GLU A 80 9.81 -9.86 29.49
N LEU A 81 9.20 -9.76 28.32
CA LEU A 81 7.82 -10.16 28.12
C LEU A 81 7.72 -11.69 28.13
N PRO A 82 6.70 -12.26 28.79
CA PRO A 82 6.45 -13.69 28.72
C PRO A 82 6.31 -14.14 27.25
N ARG A 83 6.87 -15.31 26.93
CA ARG A 83 6.84 -15.89 25.56
C ARG A 83 5.78 -16.96 25.38
N ASP A 84 4.78 -16.98 26.26
CA ASP A 84 3.71 -17.96 26.19
C ASP A 84 2.56 -17.49 25.29
N GLY A 85 1.64 -18.41 25.00
CA GLY A 85 0.47 -18.12 24.16
C GLY A 85 -0.48 -17.10 24.78
N HIS A 86 -0.42 -16.87 26.10
CA HIS A 86 -1.22 -15.82 26.76
C HIS A 86 -0.65 -14.45 26.42
N ALA A 87 0.67 -14.25 26.55
CA ALA A 87 1.29 -12.99 26.18
C ALA A 87 1.14 -12.66 24.69
N GLN A 88 1.25 -13.66 23.81
CA GLN A 88 0.95 -13.48 22.39
C GLN A 88 -0.49 -13.01 22.16
N ALA A 89 -1.47 -13.61 22.86
CA ALA A 89 -2.87 -13.23 22.74
C ALA A 89 -3.14 -11.80 23.25
N VAL A 90 -2.55 -11.42 24.38
CA VAL A 90 -2.67 -10.06 24.94
C VAL A 90 -2.06 -9.03 24.00
N LEU A 91 -0.85 -9.25 23.49
CA LEU A 91 -0.21 -8.33 22.55
C LEU A 91 -0.97 -8.22 21.22
N LEU A 92 -1.54 -9.33 20.74
CA LEU A 92 -2.38 -9.34 19.55
C LEU A 92 -3.68 -8.54 19.77
N ASP A 93 -4.28 -8.61 20.95
CA ASP A 93 -5.47 -7.81 21.30
C ASP A 93 -5.16 -6.31 21.32
N VAL A 94 -4.03 -5.91 21.92
CA VAL A 94 -3.54 -4.53 21.88
C VAL A 94 -3.33 -4.07 20.44
N LEU A 95 -2.66 -4.86 19.61
CA LEU A 95 -2.34 -4.49 18.24
C LEU A 95 -3.59 -4.41 17.35
N THR A 96 -4.54 -5.33 17.50
CA THR A 96 -5.80 -5.32 16.75
C THR A 96 -6.75 -4.20 17.19
N THR A 97 -6.65 -3.78 18.45
CA THR A 97 -7.34 -2.60 18.99
C THR A 97 -6.72 -1.30 18.50
N ALA A 98 -5.38 -1.19 18.52
CA ALA A 98 -4.65 -0.04 17.99
C ALA A 98 -4.90 0.14 16.48
N PHE A 99 -4.93 -0.95 15.72
CA PHE A 99 -5.09 -0.91 14.28
C PHE A 99 -6.32 -1.68 13.82
N PRO A 100 -7.56 -1.18 14.05
CA PRO A 100 -8.76 -1.84 13.58
C PRO A 100 -8.74 -2.03 12.07
N ARG A 101 -9.40 -3.08 11.55
CA ARG A 101 -9.47 -3.35 10.10
C ARG A 101 -9.92 -2.13 9.29
N ALA A 102 -10.86 -1.36 9.82
CA ALA A 102 -11.35 -0.13 9.19
C ALA A 102 -10.30 0.97 9.10
N TYR A 103 -9.41 1.10 10.10
CA TYR A 103 -8.28 2.03 10.06
C TYR A 103 -7.28 1.62 8.97
N ILE A 104 -6.87 0.35 8.95
CA ILE A 104 -5.92 -0.17 7.96
C ILE A 104 -6.48 -0.01 6.54
N ASN A 105 -7.72 -0.44 6.30
CA ASN A 105 -8.35 -0.33 4.98
C ASN A 105 -8.46 1.14 4.53
N ARG A 106 -8.83 2.06 5.42
CA ARG A 106 -8.88 3.50 5.11
C ARG A 106 -7.49 4.05 4.76
N GLY A 107 -6.47 3.68 5.53
CA GLY A 107 -5.09 4.11 5.30
C GLY A 107 -4.55 3.63 3.96
N VAL A 108 -4.73 2.35 3.65
CA VAL A 108 -4.26 1.78 2.37
C VAL A 108 -5.08 2.33 1.19
N GLU A 109 -6.39 2.54 1.34
CA GLU A 109 -7.20 3.18 0.29
C GLU A 109 -6.77 4.62 0.00
N SER A 110 -6.46 5.40 1.04
CA SER A 110 -5.91 6.76 0.89
C SER A 110 -4.56 6.72 0.19
N ALA A 111 -3.65 5.86 0.67
CA ALA A 111 -2.33 5.69 0.05
C ALA A 111 -2.43 5.30 -1.43
N ALA A 112 -3.36 4.41 -1.78
CA ALA A 112 -3.58 3.99 -3.17
C ALA A 112 -4.13 5.11 -4.05
N GLU A 113 -4.96 5.99 -3.49
CA GLU A 113 -5.44 7.19 -4.18
C GLU A 113 -4.31 8.18 -4.42
N ASP A 114 -3.46 8.43 -3.42
CA ASP A 114 -2.31 9.35 -3.53
C ASP A 114 -1.27 8.82 -4.54
N VAL A 115 -0.93 7.54 -4.46
CA VAL A 115 -0.05 6.86 -5.43
C VAL A 115 -0.68 6.87 -6.83
N GLY A 116 -1.98 6.57 -6.94
CA GLY A 116 -2.69 6.59 -8.22
C GLY A 116 -2.72 7.99 -8.84
N ALA A 117 -2.91 9.03 -8.03
CA ALA A 117 -2.86 10.41 -8.46
C ALA A 117 -1.46 10.84 -8.92
N TYR A 118 -0.42 10.42 -8.20
CA TYR A 118 0.97 10.66 -8.55
C TYR A 118 1.35 9.98 -9.88
N VAL A 119 1.12 8.67 -9.96
CA VAL A 119 1.45 7.85 -11.14
C VAL A 119 0.62 8.26 -12.36
N GLY A 120 -0.66 8.59 -12.15
CA GLY A 120 -1.55 9.13 -13.19
C GLY A 120 -1.20 10.55 -13.65
N GLY A 121 -0.34 11.25 -12.91
CA GLY A 121 0.10 12.61 -13.20
C GLY A 121 -0.91 13.71 -12.85
N SER A 122 -1.90 13.41 -12.01
CA SER A 122 -2.80 14.41 -11.42
C SER A 122 -2.21 15.10 -10.19
N SER A 123 -1.20 14.49 -9.55
CA SER A 123 -0.34 15.13 -8.55
C SER A 123 1.11 15.15 -9.03
N ASP A 124 1.82 16.22 -8.70
CA ASP A 124 3.27 16.34 -8.95
C ASP A 124 4.13 15.79 -7.82
N GLU A 125 3.56 15.70 -6.62
CA GLU A 125 4.20 15.23 -5.40
C GLU A 125 3.44 13.99 -4.87
N LEU A 126 4.18 13.03 -4.34
CA LEU A 126 3.61 11.89 -3.62
C LEU A 126 3.76 12.18 -2.13
N GLU A 127 2.64 12.20 -1.40
CA GLU A 127 2.61 12.34 0.05
C GLU A 127 1.63 11.31 0.60
N VAL A 128 2.13 10.18 1.09
CA VAL A 128 1.32 9.16 1.75
C VAL A 128 1.41 9.37 3.25
N ARG A 129 0.28 9.65 3.90
CA ARG A 129 0.24 9.95 5.33
C ARG A 129 -0.39 8.82 6.14
N VAL A 130 0.32 8.34 7.16
CA VAL A 130 -0.12 7.29 8.07
C VAL A 130 -0.27 7.86 9.50
N PRO A 131 -1.49 8.26 9.92
CA PRO A 131 -1.69 8.95 11.20
C PRO A 131 -1.63 7.99 12.40
N LEU A 132 -0.60 8.09 13.24
CA LEU A 132 -0.46 7.21 14.42
C LEU A 132 -1.28 7.65 15.65
N GLY A 133 -1.83 8.86 15.64
CA GLY A 133 -2.61 9.37 16.76
C GLY A 133 -3.94 8.62 16.99
N GLU A 134 -4.63 8.15 15.94
CA GLU A 134 -5.86 7.35 16.11
C GLU A 134 -5.55 5.98 16.77
N PRO A 135 -4.56 5.21 16.30
CA PRO A 135 -4.10 4.01 16.98
C PRO A 135 -3.68 4.20 18.44
N LEU A 136 -2.92 5.27 18.72
CA LEU A 136 -2.48 5.57 20.08
C LEU A 136 -3.68 5.83 21.01
N ARG A 137 -4.63 6.67 20.58
CA ARG A 137 -5.85 6.92 21.35
C ARG A 137 -6.66 5.64 21.58
N ALA A 138 -6.72 4.75 20.58
CA ALA A 138 -7.50 3.52 20.68
C ALA A 138 -7.03 2.59 21.81
N VAL A 139 -5.73 2.62 22.17
CA VAL A 139 -5.17 1.77 23.24
C VAL A 139 -4.89 2.51 24.54
N ALA A 140 -4.63 3.81 24.48
CA ALA A 140 -4.25 4.62 25.65
C ALA A 140 -5.43 5.39 26.25
N ALA A 141 -6.40 5.85 25.45
CA ALA A 141 -7.50 6.63 25.98
C ALA A 141 -8.52 5.74 26.71
N HIS A 142 -9.06 6.23 27.82
CA HIS A 142 -10.06 5.53 28.62
C HIS A 142 -10.98 6.50 29.37
N GLU A 143 -12.08 5.99 29.92
CA GLU A 143 -12.94 6.77 30.81
C GLU A 143 -12.30 6.91 32.20
N PRO A 144 -12.52 8.04 32.92
CA PRO A 144 -11.98 8.21 34.26
C PRO A 144 -12.38 7.06 35.20
N GLY A 145 -11.39 6.34 35.71
CA GLY A 145 -11.58 5.21 36.64
C GLY A 145 -11.70 3.83 35.97
N GLU A 146 -11.62 3.75 34.65
CA GLU A 146 -11.47 2.48 33.92
C GLU A 146 -10.03 2.35 33.40
N PRO A 147 -9.42 1.16 33.40
CA PRO A 147 -8.08 0.98 32.85
C PRO A 147 -8.09 1.01 31.32
N SER A 148 -7.08 1.64 30.70
CA SER A 148 -6.88 1.58 29.25
C SER A 148 -6.56 0.16 28.76
N VAL A 149 -6.65 -0.08 27.45
CA VAL A 149 -6.28 -1.39 26.87
C VAL A 149 -4.80 -1.68 27.09
N LEU A 150 -3.95 -0.65 27.03
CA LEU A 150 -2.54 -0.77 27.36
C LEU A 150 -2.33 -1.12 28.85
N GLN A 151 -3.10 -0.51 29.75
CA GLN A 151 -3.05 -0.81 31.19
C GLN A 151 -3.53 -2.22 31.50
N GLN A 152 -4.64 -2.64 30.92
CA GLN A 152 -5.14 -4.00 31.05
C GLN A 152 -4.11 -5.02 30.55
N ALA A 153 -3.52 -4.79 29.38
CA ALA A 153 -2.47 -5.65 28.84
C ALA A 153 -1.24 -5.71 29.76
N TRP A 154 -0.80 -4.57 30.31
CA TRP A 154 0.32 -4.51 31.23
C TRP A 154 0.07 -5.32 32.52
N GLY A 155 -1.14 -5.21 33.08
CA GLY A 155 -1.59 -5.99 34.24
C GLY A 155 -1.73 -7.48 33.93
N ASP A 156 -2.36 -7.85 32.81
CA ASP A 156 -2.58 -9.23 32.37
C ASP A 156 -1.27 -9.99 32.09
N LEU A 157 -0.22 -9.26 31.71
CA LEU A 157 1.13 -9.77 31.51
C LEU A 157 1.96 -9.81 32.81
N GLY A 158 1.46 -9.26 33.93
CA GLY A 158 2.18 -9.21 35.20
C GLY A 158 3.46 -8.36 35.14
N LEU A 159 3.49 -7.33 34.29
CA LEU A 159 4.70 -6.55 34.06
C LEU A 159 5.06 -5.66 35.23
N SER A 160 4.08 -5.21 36.04
CA SER A 160 4.33 -4.44 37.26
C SER A 160 5.15 -5.23 38.28
N ASP A 161 4.75 -6.48 38.56
CA ASP A 161 5.45 -7.37 39.50
C ASP A 161 6.84 -7.71 38.96
N THR A 162 6.93 -8.07 37.68
CA THR A 162 8.20 -8.38 37.02
C THR A 162 9.14 -7.17 37.07
N ALA A 163 8.67 -5.98 36.74
CA ALA A 163 9.48 -4.76 36.75
C ALA A 163 9.98 -4.40 38.15
N VAL A 164 9.12 -4.42 39.17
CA VAL A 164 9.53 -4.14 40.55
C VAL A 164 10.57 -5.16 41.02
N ARG A 165 10.34 -6.45 40.79
CA ARG A 165 11.30 -7.50 41.19
C ARG A 165 12.64 -7.34 40.50
N SER A 166 12.64 -7.12 39.18
CA SER A 166 13.87 -6.94 38.40
C SER A 166 14.64 -5.68 38.79
N LEU A 167 13.94 -4.56 39.02
CA LEU A 167 14.57 -3.31 39.49
C LEU A 167 15.20 -3.49 40.88
N MET A 168 14.48 -4.11 41.81
CA MET A 168 14.97 -4.38 43.16
C MET A 168 16.18 -5.33 43.16
N ALA A 169 16.15 -6.37 42.32
CA ALA A 169 17.25 -7.32 42.17
C ALA A 169 18.51 -6.64 41.60
N ALA A 170 18.37 -5.86 40.53
CA ALA A 170 19.47 -5.12 39.93
C ALA A 170 20.10 -4.12 40.91
N TYR A 171 19.26 -3.37 41.64
CA TYR A 171 19.71 -2.41 42.64
C TYR A 171 20.44 -3.06 43.82
N ALA A 172 19.94 -4.23 44.27
CA ALA A 172 20.59 -4.99 45.31
C ALA A 172 21.97 -5.52 44.89
N GLU A 173 22.11 -5.96 43.64
CA GLU A 173 23.38 -6.39 43.05
C GLU A 173 24.39 -5.25 43.01
N GLU A 174 23.98 -4.09 42.53
CA GLU A 174 24.80 -2.88 42.51
C GLU A 174 25.27 -2.51 43.93
N ARG A 175 24.35 -2.46 44.90
CA ARG A 175 24.68 -2.11 46.30
C ARG A 175 25.59 -3.13 46.96
N ALA A 176 25.42 -4.42 46.68
CA ALA A 176 26.29 -5.46 47.18
C ALA A 176 27.71 -5.32 46.60
N ALA A 177 27.81 -5.02 45.30
CA ALA A 177 29.09 -4.76 44.63
C ALA A 177 29.79 -3.53 45.21
N GLU A 178 29.07 -2.42 45.44
CA GLU A 178 29.59 -1.21 46.08
C GLU A 178 30.08 -1.46 47.51
N ALA A 179 29.33 -2.25 48.28
CA ALA A 179 29.69 -2.61 49.65
C ALA A 179 30.85 -3.63 49.74
N GLY A 180 31.29 -4.20 48.60
CA GLY A 180 32.29 -5.26 48.55
C GLY A 180 31.83 -6.56 49.23
N VAL A 181 30.52 -6.76 49.34
CA VAL A 181 29.92 -7.95 49.96
C VAL A 181 29.47 -8.88 48.84
N PRO A 182 30.02 -10.10 48.73
CA PRO A 182 29.50 -11.06 47.76
C PRO A 182 28.05 -11.39 48.12
N LEU A 183 27.13 -11.18 47.18
CA LEU A 183 25.78 -11.73 47.27
C LEU A 183 25.92 -13.24 47.52
N ALA A 184 25.47 -13.70 48.69
CA ALA A 184 25.48 -15.13 48.99
C ALA A 184 24.70 -15.86 47.90
N VAL A 185 25.11 -17.09 47.55
CA VAL A 185 24.32 -17.95 46.67
C VAL A 185 22.95 -18.16 47.34
N GLY A 186 21.90 -17.53 46.80
CA GLY A 186 20.58 -17.36 47.45
C GLY A 186 20.23 -15.94 47.93
N GLY A 187 21.00 -14.91 47.53
CA GLY A 187 20.83 -13.53 47.97
C GLY A 187 19.57 -12.83 47.48
N GLU A 188 19.03 -13.22 46.31
CA GLU A 188 17.67 -12.85 45.90
C GLU A 188 16.67 -13.28 46.97
N SER A 189 16.77 -14.50 47.48
CA SER A 189 15.83 -15.09 48.44
C SER A 189 15.73 -14.29 49.73
N VAL A 190 16.84 -13.72 50.23
CA VAL A 190 16.87 -12.99 51.52
C VAL A 190 16.32 -11.57 51.39
N LEU A 191 16.53 -10.92 50.24
CA LEU A 191 15.95 -9.60 49.98
C LEU A 191 14.47 -9.70 49.62
N PHE A 192 14.09 -10.68 48.81
CA PHE A 192 12.68 -10.94 48.54
C PHE A 192 11.95 -11.35 49.82
N GLU A 193 12.50 -12.19 50.70
CA GLU A 193 11.89 -12.48 52.02
C GLU A 193 11.75 -11.25 52.92
N ALA A 194 12.64 -10.25 52.80
CA ALA A 194 12.59 -9.04 53.61
C ALA A 194 11.54 -8.03 53.13
N TYR A 195 11.18 -8.07 51.84
CA TYR A 195 10.28 -7.11 51.20
C TYR A 195 9.02 -7.75 50.62
N ASP A 196 8.81 -9.07 50.76
CA ASP A 196 7.71 -9.81 50.10
C ASP A 196 6.33 -9.18 50.39
N GLU A 197 6.13 -8.69 51.62
CA GLU A 197 4.88 -8.03 52.04
C GLU A 197 4.67 -6.65 51.36
N ASP A 198 5.73 -6.00 50.88
CA ASP A 198 5.70 -4.66 50.26
C ASP A 198 5.73 -4.69 48.72
N LEU A 199 6.04 -5.85 48.09
CA LEU A 199 6.21 -5.94 46.63
C LEU A 199 4.91 -5.80 45.84
N GLU A 200 3.84 -6.46 46.27
CA GLU A 200 2.54 -6.38 45.57
C GLU A 200 1.92 -4.97 45.64
N PRO A 201 1.92 -4.29 46.81
CA PRO A 201 1.55 -2.88 46.88
C PRO A 201 2.46 -1.97 46.04
N ALA A 202 3.77 -2.20 46.05
CA ALA A 202 4.74 -1.45 45.25
C ALA A 202 4.51 -1.63 43.73
N ALA A 203 4.16 -2.83 43.28
CA ALA A 203 3.81 -3.11 41.90
C ALA A 203 2.52 -2.38 41.49
N THR A 204 1.50 -2.41 42.34
CA THR A 204 0.24 -1.68 42.11
C THR A 204 0.47 -0.17 42.02
N TRP A 205 1.33 0.37 42.90
CA TRP A 205 1.72 1.78 42.85
C TRP A 205 2.48 2.12 41.58
N LEU A 206 3.46 1.29 41.17
CA LEU A 206 4.23 1.52 39.96
C LEU A 206 3.33 1.57 38.73
N GLU A 207 2.36 0.65 38.64
CA GLU A 207 1.36 0.64 37.57
C GLU A 207 0.53 1.93 37.57
N THR A 208 0.06 2.36 38.74
CA THR A 208 -0.75 3.57 38.89
C THR A 208 0.01 4.81 38.42
N GLU A 209 1.25 4.98 38.86
CA GLU A 209 2.08 6.12 38.46
C GLU A 209 2.48 6.06 36.98
N LEU A 210 2.77 4.87 36.45
CA LEU A 210 3.10 4.68 35.04
C LEU A 210 1.91 5.08 34.15
N PHE A 211 0.70 4.62 34.47
CA PHE A 211 -0.47 4.92 33.63
C PHE A 211 -1.00 6.33 33.84
N ALA A 212 -0.85 6.92 35.03
CA ALA A 212 -1.03 8.36 35.20
C ALA A 212 -0.09 9.16 34.29
N ALA A 213 1.18 8.75 34.18
CA ALA A 213 2.13 9.37 33.25
C ALA A 213 1.72 9.17 31.79
N VAL A 214 1.20 8.00 31.41
CA VAL A 214 0.66 7.75 30.06
C VAL A 214 -0.56 8.63 29.78
N ASP A 215 -1.43 8.84 30.75
CA ASP A 215 -2.60 9.72 30.65
C ASP A 215 -2.21 11.18 30.39
N ASP A 216 -1.12 11.65 31.00
CA ASP A 216 -0.59 12.98 30.77
C ASP A 216 0.12 13.11 29.41
N VAL A 217 0.84 12.06 28.98
CA VAL A 217 1.70 12.10 27.78
C VAL A 217 0.93 11.80 26.48
N HIS A 218 -0.02 10.85 26.49
CA HIS A 218 -0.67 10.43 25.25
C HIS A 218 -1.45 11.55 24.52
N PRO A 219 -2.11 12.52 25.18
CA PRO A 219 -2.79 13.61 24.48
C PRO A 219 -1.80 14.51 23.77
N TYR A 220 -0.62 14.73 24.35
CA TYR A 220 0.46 15.50 23.71
C TYR A 220 0.97 14.80 22.44
N LEU A 221 1.25 13.50 22.54
CA LEU A 221 1.70 12.68 21.40
C LEU A 221 0.64 12.60 20.30
N ALA A 222 -0.64 12.43 20.67
CA ALA A 222 -1.75 12.37 19.73
C ALA A 222 -2.13 13.73 19.11
N GLY A 223 -1.51 14.82 19.58
CA GLY A 223 -1.76 16.18 19.10
C GLY A 223 -2.97 16.90 19.71
N ASP A 224 -3.54 16.35 20.78
CA ASP A 224 -4.71 16.90 21.48
C ASP A 224 -4.30 17.92 22.56
N SER A 225 -3.01 17.96 22.95
CA SER A 225 -2.43 18.93 23.89
C SER A 225 -1.14 19.55 23.33
N ASP A 226 -0.87 20.80 23.70
CA ASP A 226 0.35 21.54 23.34
C ASP A 226 1.56 21.15 24.22
N GLY A 227 1.33 20.49 25.35
CA GLY A 227 2.39 20.05 26.27
C GLY A 227 1.88 19.03 27.28
N PHE A 228 2.77 18.54 28.13
CA PHE A 228 2.44 17.62 29.22
C PHE A 228 3.34 17.87 30.43
N GLU A 229 2.89 17.43 31.60
CA GLU A 229 3.67 17.46 32.82
C GLU A 229 3.39 16.22 33.64
N VAL A 230 4.37 15.31 33.70
CA VAL A 230 4.32 14.11 34.54
C VAL A 230 4.97 14.42 35.88
N THR A 231 4.30 14.06 36.97
CA THR A 231 4.85 14.14 38.33
C THR A 231 4.68 12.81 39.04
N VAL A 232 5.77 12.23 39.53
CA VAL A 232 5.79 10.97 40.29
C VAL A 232 6.28 11.24 41.71
N SER A 233 5.51 10.82 42.71
CA SER A 233 5.84 10.99 44.13
C SER A 233 6.26 9.69 44.78
N PHE A 234 7.46 9.65 45.36
CA PHE A 234 7.98 8.49 46.09
C PHE A 234 7.63 8.51 47.59
N GLU A 235 6.73 9.39 48.04
CA GLU A 235 6.36 9.47 49.46
C GLU A 235 5.68 8.19 49.97
N GLU A 236 4.86 7.55 49.12
CA GLU A 236 4.13 6.33 49.48
C GLU A 236 5.04 5.09 49.45
N TYR A 237 5.96 5.01 48.48
CA TYR A 237 6.92 3.92 48.34
C TYR A 237 8.37 4.43 48.21
N PRO A 238 8.98 4.93 49.30
CA PRO A 238 10.35 5.45 49.27
C PRO A 238 11.40 4.41 48.87
N LEU A 239 11.09 3.12 49.06
CA LEU A 239 11.96 2.00 48.72
C LEU A 239 12.26 1.91 47.22
N LEU A 240 11.37 2.43 46.35
CA LEU A 240 11.55 2.40 44.90
C LEU A 240 12.41 3.56 44.37
N ALA A 241 12.65 4.59 45.18
CA ALA A 241 13.48 5.73 44.79
C ALA A 241 14.95 5.32 44.53
N GLY A 242 15.46 4.35 45.28
CA GLY A 242 16.80 3.80 45.08
C GLY A 242 16.94 3.08 43.74
N PRO A 243 16.16 2.01 43.50
CA PRO A 243 16.18 1.28 42.22
C PRO A 243 15.93 2.14 40.98
N LEU A 244 15.04 3.13 41.07
CA LEU A 244 14.73 4.01 39.94
C LEU A 244 15.73 5.16 39.76
N SER A 245 16.63 5.40 40.73
CA SER A 245 17.62 6.48 40.66
C SER A 245 18.50 6.44 39.41
N GLY A 246 18.96 5.24 39.04
CA GLY A 246 19.77 5.02 37.83
C GLY A 246 18.99 5.26 36.55
N VAL A 247 17.75 4.73 36.47
CA VAL A 247 16.87 4.86 35.30
C VAL A 247 16.47 6.31 35.07
N LEU A 248 16.10 7.02 36.14
CA LEU A 248 15.66 8.42 36.10
C LEU A 248 16.82 9.41 36.09
N GLN A 249 18.06 8.93 36.23
CA GLN A 249 19.28 9.76 36.31
C GLN A 249 19.19 10.84 37.40
N ARG A 250 18.59 10.50 38.55
CA ARG A 250 18.41 11.37 39.71
C ARG A 250 18.95 10.67 40.95
N SER A 251 19.41 11.42 41.94
CA SER A 251 19.83 10.80 43.21
C SER A 251 18.62 10.28 43.99
N GLU A 252 18.80 9.17 44.70
CA GLU A 252 17.79 8.59 45.60
C GLU A 252 17.22 9.63 46.58
N GLU A 253 18.08 10.45 47.20
CA GLU A 253 17.68 11.52 48.12
C GLU A 253 16.78 12.57 47.44
N SER A 254 17.07 12.92 46.17
CA SER A 254 16.26 13.87 45.42
C SER A 254 14.89 13.29 45.08
N LEU A 255 14.84 12.01 44.69
CA LEU A 255 13.58 11.32 44.36
C LEU A 255 12.69 11.17 45.59
N GLN A 256 13.25 10.82 46.75
CA GLN A 256 12.49 10.69 48.00
C GLN A 256 11.93 12.02 48.51
N LYS A 257 12.64 13.12 48.27
CA LYS A 257 12.28 14.43 48.83
C LYS A 257 11.42 15.27 47.90
N ASP A 258 11.80 15.33 46.63
CA ASP A 258 11.24 16.28 45.66
C ASP A 258 10.41 15.55 44.57
N GLY A 259 10.41 14.21 44.56
CA GLY A 259 9.78 13.40 43.52
C GLY A 259 10.52 13.45 42.19
N TYR A 260 9.83 13.03 41.13
CA TYR A 260 10.29 13.15 39.75
C TYR A 260 9.29 13.96 38.93
N ARG A 261 9.78 14.93 38.15
CA ARG A 261 8.96 15.79 37.29
C ARG A 261 9.58 15.85 35.90
N VAL A 262 8.75 15.63 34.88
CA VAL A 262 9.14 15.68 33.46
C VAL A 262 8.11 16.49 32.69
N THR A 263 8.59 17.36 31.83
CA THR A 263 7.78 18.17 30.91
C THR A 263 8.09 17.82 29.45
N ASP A 264 7.28 18.31 28.53
CA ASP A 264 7.54 18.28 27.09
C ASP A 264 8.94 18.81 26.75
N ALA A 265 9.34 19.95 27.31
CA ALA A 265 10.67 20.52 27.12
C ALA A 265 11.81 19.62 27.63
N ASP A 266 11.58 18.79 28.64
CA ASP A 266 12.57 17.81 29.11
C ASP A 266 12.70 16.63 28.14
N LEU A 267 11.58 16.16 27.59
CA LEU A 267 11.55 15.12 26.56
C LEU A 267 12.26 15.60 25.29
N GLU A 268 11.98 16.81 24.80
CA GLU A 268 12.64 17.38 23.63
C GLU A 268 14.16 17.42 23.81
N ARG A 269 14.63 17.92 24.97
CA ARG A 269 16.06 17.94 25.32
C ARG A 269 16.67 16.55 25.40
N ALA A 270 15.94 15.56 25.91
CA ALA A 270 16.43 14.17 26.00
C ALA A 270 16.57 13.54 24.61
N LEU A 271 15.62 13.79 23.70
CA LEU A 271 15.65 13.29 22.34
C LEU A 271 16.77 13.94 21.51
N GLU A 272 16.96 15.26 21.63
CA GLU A 272 18.09 15.99 21.03
C GLU A 272 19.45 15.45 21.51
N ALA A 273 19.57 15.13 22.80
CA ALA A 273 20.80 14.61 23.40
C ALA A 273 21.12 13.15 23.01
N SER A 274 20.14 12.39 22.52
CA SER A 274 20.30 10.96 22.21
C SER A 274 21.30 10.67 21.07
N GLY A 275 21.56 11.65 20.20
CA GLY A 275 22.52 11.56 19.10
C GLY A 275 22.20 10.52 18.02
N ARG A 276 21.02 9.88 18.07
CA ARG A 276 20.55 8.94 17.05
C ARG A 276 19.88 9.73 15.94
N GLU A 277 20.37 9.61 14.71
CA GLU A 277 19.85 10.34 13.53
C GLU A 277 18.33 10.15 13.32
N ALA A 278 17.82 8.94 13.62
CA ALA A 278 16.39 8.62 13.55
C ALA A 278 15.51 9.32 14.60
N VAL A 279 16.11 9.88 15.66
CA VAL A 279 15.42 10.49 16.80
C VAL A 279 15.89 11.95 17.04
N SER A 280 16.97 12.37 16.37
CA SER A 280 17.54 13.71 16.48
C SER A 280 16.65 14.79 15.88
N ASP A 281 15.73 14.39 14.99
CA ASP A 281 14.65 15.27 14.53
C ASP A 281 13.41 15.01 15.41
N VAL A 282 13.43 15.60 16.59
CA VAL A 282 12.37 15.52 17.60
C VAL A 282 11.02 15.94 17.00
N GLU A 283 11.05 16.98 16.18
CA GLU A 283 9.87 17.50 15.51
C GLU A 283 9.30 16.45 14.55
N ARG A 284 10.15 15.73 13.79
CA ARG A 284 9.71 14.60 12.94
C ARG A 284 9.15 13.42 13.73
N ALA A 285 9.76 13.07 14.86
CA ALA A 285 9.28 11.96 15.69
C ALA A 285 7.92 12.28 16.34
N LEU A 286 7.75 13.50 16.85
CA LEU A 286 6.48 13.97 17.42
C LEU A 286 5.43 14.20 16.33
N SER A 287 5.81 14.76 15.19
CA SER A 287 4.90 14.94 14.05
C SER A 287 4.43 13.59 13.51
N ALA A 288 5.22 12.51 13.61
CA ALA A 288 4.76 11.17 13.23
C ALA A 288 3.53 10.70 14.03
N PHE A 289 3.42 11.09 15.31
CA PHE A 289 2.25 10.80 16.13
C PHE A 289 1.11 11.79 15.92
N ARG A 290 1.43 13.09 15.81
CA ARG A 290 0.46 14.17 15.65
C ARG A 290 -0.15 14.25 14.25
N ASP A 291 0.71 14.34 13.25
CA ASP A 291 0.35 14.54 11.84
C ASP A 291 0.42 13.24 11.02
N GLY A 292 1.09 12.21 11.54
CA GLY A 292 1.30 10.94 10.87
C GLY A 292 2.68 10.83 10.24
N ILE A 293 3.08 9.60 9.94
CA ILE A 293 4.29 9.34 9.15
C ILE A 293 3.98 9.71 7.70
N VAL A 294 4.75 10.65 7.16
CA VAL A 294 4.68 11.05 5.76
C VAL A 294 5.73 10.29 4.97
N PHE A 295 5.29 9.58 3.94
CA PHE A 295 6.14 8.90 2.95
C PHE A 295 6.05 9.61 1.61
N ASN A 296 7.21 9.90 1.03
CA ASN A 296 7.36 10.55 -0.25
C ASN A 296 7.83 9.55 -1.32
N ALA A 297 7.88 9.98 -2.59
CA ALA A 297 8.37 9.14 -3.69
C ALA A 297 9.77 8.57 -3.44
N ASP A 298 10.65 9.35 -2.79
CA ASP A 298 12.01 8.93 -2.45
C ASP A 298 12.04 7.81 -1.40
N ASP A 299 11.06 7.74 -0.50
CA ASP A 299 10.98 6.69 0.52
C ASP A 299 10.59 5.32 -0.06
N PHE A 300 10.03 5.31 -1.28
CA PHE A 300 9.74 4.10 -2.05
C PHE A 300 10.81 3.81 -3.11
N ALA A 301 11.83 4.66 -3.23
CA ALA A 301 12.94 4.38 -4.13
C ALA A 301 13.71 3.17 -3.59
N PRO A 302 14.06 2.20 -4.46
CA PRO A 302 14.79 1.04 -4.00
C PRO A 302 16.12 1.42 -3.37
N SER A 303 16.51 0.66 -2.36
CA SER A 303 17.81 0.86 -1.75
C SER A 303 18.90 0.64 -2.81
N PRO A 304 20.05 1.35 -2.72
CA PRO A 304 21.15 1.14 -3.66
C PRO A 304 21.69 -0.29 -3.66
N GLU A 305 21.36 -1.09 -2.64
CA GLU A 305 21.75 -2.50 -2.50
C GLU A 305 20.84 -3.46 -3.28
N GLU A 306 19.56 -3.11 -3.49
CA GLU A 306 18.58 -3.94 -4.23
C GLU A 306 18.76 -3.90 -5.75
N GLY A 307 19.69 -3.08 -6.24
CA GLY A 307 20.08 -3.04 -7.65
C GLY A 307 19.08 -2.36 -8.59
N ALA A 308 19.45 -2.27 -9.87
CA ALA A 308 18.75 -1.47 -10.88
C ALA A 308 17.37 -2.03 -11.33
N GLU A 309 16.96 -3.18 -10.80
CA GLU A 309 15.75 -3.92 -11.21
C GLU A 309 14.51 -3.55 -10.40
N ALA A 310 14.67 -2.89 -9.24
CA ALA A 310 13.54 -2.45 -8.48
C ALA A 310 12.83 -1.25 -9.14
N LEU A 311 11.50 -1.28 -9.06
CA LEU A 311 10.61 -0.47 -9.88
C LEU A 311 10.49 0.95 -9.28
N GLU A 312 11.32 1.88 -9.75
CA GLU A 312 11.24 3.29 -9.36
C GLU A 312 9.86 3.88 -9.75
N LEU A 313 9.13 4.44 -8.77
CA LEU A 313 7.82 5.07 -8.99
C LEU A 313 7.85 6.14 -10.09
N ASP A 314 8.96 6.86 -10.22
CA ASP A 314 9.15 7.86 -11.29
C ASP A 314 9.22 7.24 -12.68
N ARG A 315 9.86 6.07 -12.82
CA ARG A 315 9.86 5.32 -14.08
C ARG A 315 8.47 4.80 -14.40
N LEU A 316 7.73 4.36 -13.39
CA LEU A 316 6.33 3.97 -13.54
C LEU A 316 5.48 5.16 -14.00
N ARG A 317 5.59 6.31 -13.33
CA ARG A 317 4.93 7.58 -13.70
C ARG A 317 5.26 8.00 -15.13
N ALA A 318 6.54 8.00 -15.51
CA ALA A 318 6.97 8.30 -16.87
C ALA A 318 6.42 7.30 -17.90
N GLY A 319 6.39 6.01 -17.55
CA GLY A 319 5.79 4.95 -18.36
C GLY A 319 4.28 5.13 -18.55
N VAL A 320 3.55 5.45 -17.48
CA VAL A 320 2.12 5.73 -17.52
C VAL A 320 1.84 7.01 -18.31
N ALA A 321 2.62 8.08 -18.14
CA ALA A 321 2.51 9.29 -18.95
C ALA A 321 2.76 9.03 -20.44
N LEU A 322 3.71 8.15 -20.77
CA LEU A 322 3.97 7.72 -22.14
C LEU A 322 2.79 6.90 -22.69
N LEU A 323 2.19 6.02 -21.89
CA LEU A 323 1.03 5.22 -22.25
C LEU A 323 -0.22 6.10 -22.48
N THR A 324 -0.53 7.00 -21.54
CA THR A 324 -1.72 7.86 -21.60
C THR A 324 -1.60 8.95 -22.66
N GLY A 325 -0.40 9.47 -22.90
CA GLY A 325 -0.13 10.49 -23.91
C GLY A 325 0.28 9.93 -25.26
N ALA A 326 1.55 9.52 -25.38
CA ALA A 326 2.18 9.20 -26.65
C ALA A 326 1.58 7.95 -27.31
N VAL A 327 1.32 6.89 -26.53
CA VAL A 327 0.73 5.67 -27.07
C VAL A 327 -0.72 5.91 -27.44
N ARG A 328 -1.52 6.57 -26.60
CA ARG A 328 -2.94 6.84 -26.91
C ARG A 328 -3.09 7.62 -28.22
N TRP A 329 -2.49 8.80 -28.31
CA TRP A 329 -2.64 9.67 -29.47
C TRP A 329 -1.83 9.20 -30.67
N GLY A 330 -0.62 8.67 -30.45
CA GLY A 330 0.25 8.17 -31.50
C GLY A 330 -0.34 6.95 -32.20
N SER A 331 -0.85 5.98 -31.44
CA SER A 331 -1.48 4.79 -32.01
C SER A 331 -2.81 5.12 -32.71
N ALA A 332 -3.62 6.04 -32.17
CA ALA A 332 -4.82 6.54 -32.85
C ALA A 332 -4.48 7.19 -34.19
N GLY A 333 -3.47 8.05 -34.22
CA GLY A 333 -2.95 8.65 -35.43
C GLY A 333 -2.47 7.61 -36.44
N ALA A 334 -1.73 6.60 -35.98
CA ALA A 334 -1.23 5.52 -36.82
C ALA A 334 -2.35 4.65 -37.42
N VAL A 335 -3.33 4.25 -36.60
CA VAL A 335 -4.51 3.50 -37.05
C VAL A 335 -5.28 4.32 -38.09
N LEU A 336 -5.58 5.59 -37.82
CA LEU A 336 -6.29 6.47 -38.76
C LEU A 336 -5.51 6.67 -40.05
N ALA A 337 -4.19 6.86 -39.99
CA ALA A 337 -3.33 7.00 -41.15
C ALA A 337 -3.33 5.72 -42.02
N LEU A 338 -3.25 4.54 -41.39
CA LEU A 338 -3.32 3.25 -42.10
C LEU A 338 -4.69 3.01 -42.72
N VAL A 339 -5.77 3.27 -41.99
CA VAL A 339 -7.15 3.18 -42.50
C VAL A 339 -7.35 4.13 -43.70
N ALA A 340 -6.85 5.36 -43.60
CA ALA A 340 -6.89 6.33 -44.69
C ALA A 340 -6.06 5.87 -45.90
N LEU A 341 -4.86 5.32 -45.68
CA LEU A 341 -3.99 4.79 -46.72
C LEU A 341 -4.65 3.62 -47.44
N VAL A 342 -5.24 2.66 -46.71
CA VAL A 342 -6.01 1.54 -47.28
C VAL A 342 -7.17 2.06 -48.12
N GLY A 343 -7.95 3.01 -47.60
CA GLY A 343 -9.06 3.62 -48.32
C GLY A 343 -8.62 4.30 -49.61
N LEU A 344 -7.63 5.19 -49.54
CA LEU A 344 -7.08 5.95 -50.69
C LEU A 344 -6.43 5.05 -51.74
N ALA A 345 -5.76 3.98 -51.31
CA ALA A 345 -5.10 3.03 -52.19
C ALA A 345 -6.12 2.09 -52.88
N GLY A 346 -7.13 1.61 -52.15
CA GLY A 346 -8.13 0.66 -52.64
C GLY A 346 -9.23 1.26 -53.51
N GLY A 347 -9.66 2.50 -53.24
CA GLY A 347 -10.84 3.12 -53.88
C GLY A 347 -10.55 4.31 -54.81
N ARG A 348 -11.26 4.40 -55.94
CA ARG A 348 -11.23 5.57 -56.84
C ARG A 348 -12.27 6.64 -56.47
N THR A 349 -13.43 6.23 -55.98
CA THR A 349 -14.51 7.11 -55.53
C THR A 349 -14.59 7.12 -54.00
N TRP A 350 -15.11 8.20 -53.41
CA TRP A 350 -15.27 8.30 -51.95
C TRP A 350 -16.01 7.10 -51.33
N ALA A 351 -17.10 6.64 -51.95
CA ALA A 351 -17.83 5.46 -51.49
C ALA A 351 -16.98 4.18 -51.53
N SER A 352 -16.15 4.00 -52.57
CA SER A 352 -15.26 2.84 -52.65
C SER A 352 -14.10 2.93 -51.67
N ARG A 353 -13.59 4.14 -51.39
CA ARG A 353 -12.51 4.37 -50.40
C ARG A 353 -13.00 4.03 -49.00
N LEU A 354 -14.20 4.50 -48.64
CA LEU A 354 -14.85 4.17 -47.37
C LEU A 354 -15.09 2.67 -47.24
N ALA A 355 -15.59 2.01 -48.30
CA ALA A 355 -15.78 0.56 -48.26
C ALA A 355 -14.48 -0.20 -47.98
N TRP A 356 -13.37 0.13 -48.66
CA TRP A 356 -12.07 -0.51 -48.42
C TRP A 356 -11.52 -0.26 -47.01
N ALA A 357 -11.62 0.99 -46.52
CA ALA A 357 -11.20 1.36 -45.18
C ALA A 357 -12.00 0.60 -44.10
N SER A 358 -13.34 0.61 -44.20
CA SER A 358 -14.23 -0.06 -43.26
C SER A 358 -14.05 -1.58 -43.26
N THR A 359 -13.88 -2.20 -44.43
CA THR A 359 -13.65 -3.66 -44.51
C THR A 359 -12.31 -4.05 -43.90
N ALA A 360 -11.24 -3.30 -44.14
CA ALA A 360 -9.94 -3.59 -43.53
C ALA A 360 -9.96 -3.39 -42.02
N LEU A 361 -10.58 -2.32 -41.52
CA LEU A 361 -10.74 -2.07 -40.09
C LEU A 361 -11.58 -3.17 -39.42
N PHE A 362 -12.66 -3.61 -40.07
CA PHE A 362 -13.49 -4.73 -39.59
C PHE A 362 -12.67 -6.01 -39.43
N LEU A 363 -11.93 -6.41 -40.47
CA LEU A 363 -11.10 -7.62 -40.45
C LEU A 363 -9.99 -7.50 -39.40
N ALA A 364 -9.35 -6.34 -39.28
CA ALA A 364 -8.35 -6.11 -38.25
C ALA A 364 -8.94 -6.26 -36.84
N ALA A 365 -10.11 -5.67 -36.58
CA ALA A 365 -10.79 -5.78 -35.30
C ALA A 365 -11.20 -7.22 -34.96
N VAL A 366 -11.71 -7.99 -35.94
CA VAL A 366 -12.05 -9.41 -35.74
C VAL A 366 -10.80 -10.25 -35.44
N VAL A 367 -9.68 -10.01 -36.16
CA VAL A 367 -8.44 -10.74 -35.89
C VAL A 367 -7.88 -10.36 -34.52
N SER A 368 -7.88 -9.07 -34.16
CA SER A 368 -7.48 -8.62 -32.83
C SER A 368 -8.31 -9.25 -31.72
N PHE A 369 -9.63 -9.39 -31.91
CA PHE A 369 -10.52 -10.09 -30.98
C PHE A 369 -10.13 -11.55 -30.76
N VAL A 370 -9.90 -12.29 -31.85
CA VAL A 370 -9.55 -13.72 -31.80
C VAL A 370 -8.16 -13.93 -31.20
N VAL A 371 -7.21 -13.04 -31.49
CA VAL A 371 -5.81 -13.15 -31.03
C VAL A 371 -5.64 -12.72 -29.57
N ALA A 372 -6.50 -11.83 -29.06
CA ALA A 372 -6.36 -11.28 -27.71
C ALA A 372 -6.23 -12.34 -26.61
N GLY A 373 -7.06 -13.39 -26.62
CA GLY A 373 -7.00 -14.46 -25.62
C GLY A 373 -5.70 -15.27 -25.70
N PRO A 374 -5.43 -16.01 -26.79
CA PRO A 374 -4.26 -16.88 -26.87
C PRO A 374 -2.91 -16.16 -26.78
N LEU A 375 -2.82 -14.93 -27.29
CA LEU A 375 -1.59 -14.14 -27.22
C LEU A 375 -1.32 -13.65 -25.80
N TYR A 376 -2.37 -13.34 -25.04
CA TYR A 376 -2.26 -12.94 -23.64
C TYR A 376 -1.69 -14.07 -22.79
N ASP A 377 -2.31 -15.26 -22.83
CA ASP A 377 -1.88 -16.44 -22.10
C ASP A 377 -0.42 -16.81 -22.41
N ALA A 378 -0.02 -16.73 -23.69
CA ALA A 378 1.31 -17.13 -24.14
C ALA A 378 2.43 -16.13 -23.81
N THR A 379 2.12 -14.87 -23.49
CA THR A 379 3.15 -13.83 -23.31
C THR A 379 3.10 -13.15 -21.96
N ALA A 380 1.94 -12.64 -21.55
CA ALA A 380 1.77 -11.95 -20.28
C ALA A 380 1.68 -12.97 -19.14
N GLY A 381 0.84 -14.01 -19.29
CA GLY A 381 0.66 -15.05 -18.29
C GLY A 381 1.99 -15.71 -17.89
N ALA A 382 2.74 -16.22 -18.87
CA ALA A 382 4.02 -16.88 -18.60
C ALA A 382 5.10 -15.98 -17.97
N ARG A 383 5.08 -14.66 -18.25
CA ARG A 383 6.03 -13.71 -17.64
C ARG A 383 5.62 -13.29 -16.25
N ILE A 384 4.32 -13.11 -16.02
CA ILE A 384 3.77 -12.85 -14.71
C ILE A 384 4.13 -14.05 -13.84
N GLU A 385 3.73 -15.27 -14.23
CA GLU A 385 3.99 -16.52 -13.49
C GLU A 385 5.48 -16.71 -13.17
N ALA A 386 6.39 -16.45 -14.13
CA ALA A 386 7.83 -16.53 -13.89
C ALA A 386 8.33 -15.49 -12.85
N ALA A 387 7.83 -14.25 -12.91
CA ALA A 387 8.15 -13.23 -11.92
C ALA A 387 7.53 -13.55 -10.54
N LEU A 388 6.37 -14.19 -10.52
CA LEU A 388 5.72 -14.65 -9.28
C LEU A 388 6.53 -15.76 -8.62
N ASP A 389 7.01 -16.72 -9.40
CA ASP A 389 7.82 -17.83 -8.90
C ASP A 389 9.19 -17.37 -8.37
N GLU A 390 9.78 -16.34 -8.98
CA GLU A 390 11.01 -15.71 -8.50
C GLU A 390 10.80 -15.02 -7.15
N GLN A 391 9.69 -14.28 -6.97
CA GLN A 391 9.33 -13.68 -5.70
C GLN A 391 9.07 -14.72 -4.61
N ARG A 392 8.33 -15.79 -4.92
CA ARG A 392 8.08 -16.90 -3.98
C ARG A 392 9.37 -17.62 -3.55
N ALA A 393 10.38 -17.65 -4.41
CA ALA A 393 11.66 -18.30 -4.12
C ALA A 393 12.60 -17.42 -3.27
N THR A 394 12.27 -16.15 -3.06
CA THR A 394 13.07 -15.24 -2.23
C THR A 394 12.71 -15.45 -0.77
N GLU A 395 13.46 -16.32 -0.09
CA GLU A 395 13.25 -16.75 1.29
C GLU A 395 13.40 -15.62 2.34
N ASP A 396 13.92 -14.46 1.94
CA ASP A 396 14.26 -13.30 2.80
C ASP A 396 13.37 -12.07 2.53
N SER A 397 12.20 -12.25 1.89
CA SER A 397 11.31 -11.12 1.63
C SER A 397 10.71 -10.59 2.93
N THR A 398 10.86 -9.29 3.18
CA THR A 398 10.24 -8.59 4.32
C THR A 398 8.70 -8.57 4.28
N VAL A 399 8.11 -8.98 3.15
CA VAL A 399 6.66 -9.09 2.96
C VAL A 399 6.20 -10.51 3.32
N PRO A 400 5.21 -10.67 4.23
CA PRO A 400 4.68 -11.99 4.57
C PRO A 400 4.14 -12.73 3.34
N ALA A 401 4.40 -14.04 3.25
CA ALA A 401 3.96 -14.88 2.13
C ALA A 401 2.44 -14.78 1.85
N VAL A 402 1.64 -14.59 2.90
CA VAL A 402 0.18 -14.42 2.78
C VAL A 402 -0.20 -13.14 2.03
N VAL A 403 0.55 -12.05 2.24
CA VAL A 403 0.33 -10.79 1.52
C VAL A 403 0.74 -10.95 0.06
N THR A 404 1.88 -11.59 -0.19
CA THR A 404 2.33 -11.92 -1.53
C THR A 404 1.26 -12.72 -2.27
N ASP A 405 0.79 -13.86 -1.74
CA ASP A 405 -0.23 -14.70 -2.38
C ASP A 405 -1.53 -13.95 -2.70
N ALA A 406 -2.00 -13.07 -1.81
CA ALA A 406 -3.18 -12.23 -2.07
C ALA A 406 -2.95 -11.23 -3.22
N LEU A 407 -1.75 -10.62 -3.29
CA LEU A 407 -1.36 -9.77 -4.41
C LEU A 407 -1.30 -10.56 -5.73
N LEU A 408 -0.85 -11.82 -5.67
CA LEU A 408 -0.75 -12.71 -6.84
C LEU A 408 -2.14 -13.08 -7.38
N GLU A 409 -3.04 -13.55 -6.51
CA GLU A 409 -4.43 -13.84 -6.89
C GLU A 409 -5.09 -12.61 -7.51
N ARG A 410 -4.79 -11.41 -6.99
CA ARG A 410 -5.34 -10.18 -7.54
C ARG A 410 -4.73 -9.80 -8.88
N ALA A 411 -3.42 -9.98 -9.05
CA ALA A 411 -2.74 -9.77 -10.32
C ALA A 411 -3.34 -10.67 -11.42
N GLU A 412 -3.61 -11.94 -11.11
CA GLU A 412 -4.30 -12.89 -12.00
C GLU A 412 -5.74 -12.43 -12.33
N ALA A 413 -6.50 -11.96 -11.34
CA ALA A 413 -7.85 -11.45 -11.58
C ALA A 413 -7.87 -10.18 -12.46
N ILE A 414 -6.90 -9.26 -12.27
CA ILE A 414 -6.72 -8.06 -13.12
C ILE A 414 -6.36 -8.48 -14.55
N ALA A 415 -5.43 -9.43 -14.66
CA ALA A 415 -4.95 -10.01 -15.91
C ALA A 415 -6.10 -10.55 -16.77
N ASP A 416 -6.94 -11.41 -16.17
CA ASP A 416 -8.09 -12.01 -16.83
C ASP A 416 -9.14 -10.97 -17.24
N GLY A 417 -9.42 -9.99 -16.38
CA GLY A 417 -10.34 -8.88 -16.67
C GLY A 417 -9.85 -8.03 -17.84
N PHE A 418 -8.55 -7.75 -17.90
CA PHE A 418 -7.94 -6.96 -18.97
C PHE A 418 -8.08 -7.63 -20.34
N ALA A 419 -7.82 -8.94 -20.43
CA ALA A 419 -7.95 -9.69 -21.68
C ALA A 419 -9.39 -9.67 -22.22
N SER A 420 -10.37 -9.85 -21.32
CA SER A 420 -11.80 -9.77 -21.66
C SER A 420 -12.21 -8.39 -22.20
N ASP A 421 -11.71 -7.31 -21.60
CA ASP A 421 -12.05 -5.94 -22.01
C ASP A 421 -11.39 -5.49 -23.32
N VAL A 422 -10.16 -5.93 -23.59
CA VAL A 422 -9.52 -5.71 -24.90
C VAL A 422 -10.33 -6.42 -25.99
N ALA A 423 -10.83 -7.63 -25.70
CA ALA A 423 -11.68 -8.37 -26.62
C ALA A 423 -13.03 -7.64 -26.83
N SER A 424 -13.70 -7.18 -25.77
CA SER A 424 -14.98 -6.47 -25.90
C SER A 424 -14.86 -5.17 -26.73
N SER A 425 -13.75 -4.43 -26.56
CA SER A 425 -13.44 -3.22 -27.33
C SER A 425 -13.21 -3.51 -28.82
N ALA A 426 -12.48 -4.59 -29.13
CA ALA A 426 -12.29 -5.05 -30.50
C ALA A 426 -13.62 -5.48 -31.15
N ALA A 427 -14.50 -6.15 -30.40
CA ALA A 427 -15.83 -6.54 -30.88
C ALA A 427 -16.71 -5.32 -31.20
N LEU A 428 -16.68 -4.26 -30.37
CA LEU A 428 -17.43 -3.03 -30.61
C LEU A 428 -16.95 -2.31 -31.89
N ILE A 429 -15.62 -2.23 -32.09
CA ILE A 429 -15.05 -1.66 -33.31
C ILE A 429 -15.42 -2.49 -34.54
N ALA A 430 -15.42 -3.82 -34.43
CA ALA A 430 -15.89 -4.70 -35.49
C ALA A 430 -17.37 -4.44 -35.81
N LEU A 431 -18.24 -4.30 -34.80
CA LEU A 431 -19.66 -3.99 -35.04
C LEU A 431 -19.85 -2.65 -35.77
N LEU A 432 -19.16 -1.59 -35.34
CA LEU A 432 -19.23 -0.28 -35.98
C LEU A 432 -18.67 -0.29 -37.40
N ALA A 433 -17.49 -0.89 -37.62
CA ALA A 433 -16.88 -1.01 -38.93
C ALA A 433 -17.73 -1.87 -39.88
N GLY A 434 -18.29 -2.96 -39.39
CA GLY A 434 -19.21 -3.83 -40.13
C GLY A 434 -20.48 -3.09 -40.57
N ALA A 435 -21.10 -2.32 -39.68
CA ALA A 435 -22.28 -1.51 -39.99
C ALA A 435 -22.00 -0.47 -41.10
N THR A 436 -20.84 0.18 -41.05
CA THR A 436 -20.44 1.13 -42.11
C THR A 436 -20.16 0.44 -43.45
N ALA A 437 -19.54 -0.73 -43.43
CA ALA A 437 -19.28 -1.52 -44.64
C ALA A 437 -20.60 -2.00 -45.29
N GLY A 438 -21.52 -2.52 -44.47
CA GLY A 438 -22.85 -2.96 -44.92
C GLY A 438 -23.68 -1.83 -45.53
N SER A 439 -23.70 -0.66 -44.89
CA SER A 439 -24.38 0.54 -45.42
C SER A 439 -23.82 0.96 -46.79
N SER A 440 -22.51 0.84 -46.98
CA SER A 440 -21.88 1.16 -48.26
C SER A 440 -22.29 0.19 -49.38
N LEU A 441 -22.51 -1.09 -49.06
CA LEU A 441 -22.94 -2.12 -50.01
C LEU A 441 -24.40 -1.91 -50.42
N VAL A 442 -25.29 -1.69 -49.46
CA VAL A 442 -26.70 -1.39 -49.70
C VAL A 442 -26.85 -0.19 -50.61
N TRP A 443 -26.08 0.88 -50.37
CA TRP A 443 -26.10 2.07 -51.22
C TRP A 443 -25.62 1.81 -52.66
N ARG A 444 -24.74 0.83 -52.89
CA ARG A 444 -24.33 0.42 -54.24
C ARG A 444 -25.44 -0.35 -54.94
N ILE A 445 -26.14 -1.23 -54.23
CA ILE A 445 -27.30 -1.98 -54.76
C ILE A 445 -28.41 -1.00 -55.13
N VAL A 446 -28.77 -0.08 -54.22
CA VAL A 446 -29.79 0.95 -54.48
C VAL A 446 -29.43 1.79 -55.71
N ARG A 447 -28.17 2.21 -55.85
CA ARG A 447 -27.75 2.97 -57.04
C ARG A 447 -27.80 2.15 -58.33
N ALA A 448 -27.49 0.86 -58.29
CA ALA A 448 -27.60 -0.01 -59.45
C ALA A 448 -29.07 -0.16 -59.89
N VAL A 449 -29.97 -0.42 -58.94
CA VAL A 449 -31.41 -0.55 -59.19
C VAL A 449 -32.00 0.76 -59.73
N VAL A 450 -31.66 1.91 -59.13
CA VAL A 450 -32.13 3.23 -59.60
C VAL A 450 -31.60 3.55 -61.00
N ALA A 451 -30.35 3.17 -61.31
CA ALA A 451 -29.79 3.40 -62.64
C ALA A 451 -30.46 2.52 -63.71
N GLU A 452 -30.83 1.29 -63.36
CA GLU A 452 -31.55 0.37 -64.24
C GLU A 452 -32.97 0.86 -64.51
N GLY A 453 -33.71 1.25 -63.47
CA GLY A 453 -35.05 1.84 -63.64
C GLY A 453 -35.04 3.17 -64.41
N ARG A 454 -33.93 3.94 -64.35
CA ARG A 454 -33.79 5.16 -65.15
C ARG A 454 -33.56 4.85 -66.64
N ARG A 455 -32.86 3.76 -66.96
CA ARG A 455 -32.67 3.30 -68.34
C ARG A 455 -33.97 2.80 -68.94
N GLU A 456 -34.72 1.99 -68.19
CA GLU A 456 -36.04 1.53 -68.61
C GLU A 456 -36.99 2.71 -68.87
N ALA A 457 -36.99 3.72 -67.98
CA ALA A 457 -37.79 4.93 -68.18
C ALA A 457 -37.33 5.79 -69.38
N GLU A 458 -36.04 5.80 -69.70
CA GLU A 458 -35.52 6.47 -70.89
C GLU A 458 -35.89 5.71 -72.16
N ASP A 459 -35.78 4.37 -72.16
CA ASP A 459 -36.15 3.51 -73.29
C ASP A 459 -37.66 3.59 -73.59
N GLU A 460 -38.52 3.54 -72.57
CA GLU A 460 -39.96 3.77 -72.74
C GLU A 460 -40.29 5.17 -73.29
N ARG A 461 -39.48 6.17 -72.93
CA ARG A 461 -39.66 7.54 -73.43
C ARG A 461 -39.25 7.63 -74.90
N TYR A 462 -38.20 6.94 -75.31
CA TYR A 462 -37.81 6.84 -76.71
C TYR A 462 -38.86 6.09 -77.54
N GLU A 463 -39.40 4.99 -77.04
CA GLU A 463 -40.49 4.26 -77.70
C GLU A 463 -41.75 5.11 -77.85
N ARG A 464 -42.13 5.89 -76.82
CA ARG A 464 -43.27 6.82 -76.89
C ARG A 464 -43.06 8.03 -77.80
N VAL A 465 -41.82 8.42 -78.09
CA VAL A 465 -41.51 9.50 -79.05
C VAL A 465 -41.39 8.96 -80.47
N ALA A 466 -41.10 7.67 -80.64
CA ALA A 466 -41.00 7.00 -81.93
C ALA A 466 -42.35 6.51 -82.49
N ALA A 467 -43.34 6.26 -81.62
CA ALA A 467 -44.73 5.96 -81.97
C ALA A 467 -45.56 7.23 -82.15
#